data_AF-A0A925QDZ8-F1
#
_entry.id   AF-A0A925QDZ8-F1
#
_cell.length_a   1.000
_cell.length_b   1.000
_cell.length_c   1.000
_cell.angle_alpha   90.00
_cell.angle_beta   90.00
_cell.angle_gamma   90.00
#
_symmetry.space_group_name_H-M   'P 1'
#
loop_
_entity.id
_entity.type
_entity.pdbx_description
1 polymer ?
#
loop_
_entity_poly.entity_id
_entity_poly.type
_entity_poly.pdbx_seq_one_letter_code
_entity_poly.pdbx_strand_id
1 'polypeptide(L)'
;MSSNPQSTGGVLARHKVSPGETLIGIARQHGVTLKALQDANTQIKDINKIKIGQLINVPSSLVMVTAATAPTEVGTTPQPAPAPVVSSTPALVTTDSEAFAAMDKRGKGKKLSPLFRERLVMLAEALARRGMQTLITDGLRTFAEQDAIFAKGRTKPGPIVTKARAGKSNHNYGLAVDMYPVVNGKVFTAVPKGASVEFRRAFNAIQDAAGEEAERLGLFWGARFSGIVDTPHIQLLAQSDMSPSECLRIFNKNGGSLDAVWAEAEKRVKPLS
;
A
#
# COMPACT_ATOMS: atom_id res chain seq x y z
N MET A 1 25.46 17.60 -37.90
CA MET A 1 25.32 16.17 -37.61
C MET A 1 26.27 15.84 -36.49
N SER A 2 25.79 15.74 -35.24
CA SER A 2 26.65 15.39 -34.11
C SER A 2 26.32 13.98 -33.68
N SER A 3 27.30 13.12 -33.89
CA SER A 3 27.33 11.69 -33.60
C SER A 3 27.32 11.43 -32.09
N ASN A 4 26.50 10.47 -31.73
CA ASN A 4 26.37 9.83 -30.43
C ASN A 4 27.64 9.02 -30.09
N PRO A 5 28.22 9.09 -28.88
CA PRO A 5 29.11 8.05 -28.40
C PRO A 5 28.30 7.00 -27.64
N GLN A 6 28.26 5.80 -28.20
CA GLN A 6 27.68 4.61 -27.60
C GLN A 6 28.76 3.82 -26.85
N SER A 7 28.41 3.34 -25.67
CA SER A 7 28.94 2.17 -24.96
C SER A 7 30.38 2.22 -24.40
N THR A 8 30.48 2.33 -23.07
CA THR A 8 31.50 1.61 -22.29
C THR A 8 30.80 0.80 -21.19
N GLY A 9 31.15 -0.49 -21.15
CA GLY A 9 30.45 -1.51 -20.38
C GLY A 9 30.70 -1.43 -18.88
N GLY A 10 29.62 -1.35 -18.12
CA GLY A 10 29.56 -1.75 -16.71
C GLY A 10 28.80 -3.07 -16.62
N VAL A 11 29.26 -3.97 -15.75
CA VAL A 11 28.72 -5.33 -15.56
C VAL A 11 27.18 -5.32 -15.59
N LEU A 12 26.60 -6.05 -16.54
CA LEU A 12 25.15 -6.27 -16.61
C LEU A 12 24.77 -7.29 -15.55
N ALA A 13 24.31 -6.83 -14.39
CA ALA A 13 23.67 -7.73 -13.43
C ALA A 13 22.34 -8.20 -14.03
N ARG A 14 22.07 -9.51 -14.02
CA ARG A 14 20.79 -10.05 -14.49
C ARG A 14 19.84 -10.21 -13.32
N HIS A 15 18.69 -9.54 -13.41
CA HIS A 15 17.61 -9.65 -12.43
C HIS A 15 16.51 -10.56 -12.97
N LYS A 16 16.15 -11.60 -12.21
CA LYS A 16 15.01 -12.47 -12.53
C LYS A 16 13.75 -11.89 -11.92
N VAL A 17 12.78 -11.53 -12.77
CA VAL A 17 11.49 -10.96 -12.33
C VAL A 17 10.79 -11.94 -11.39
N SER A 18 10.60 -11.52 -10.16
CA SER A 18 9.83 -12.22 -9.15
C SER A 18 8.33 -11.86 -9.25
N PRO A 19 7.43 -12.69 -8.70
CA PRO A 19 6.02 -12.37 -8.65
C PRO A 19 5.76 -10.99 -8.04
N GLY A 20 5.07 -10.12 -8.78
CA GLY A 20 4.68 -8.78 -8.30
C GLY A 20 5.68 -7.65 -8.57
N GLU A 21 6.85 -7.92 -9.14
CA GLU A 21 7.79 -6.87 -9.52
C GLU A 21 7.34 -6.11 -10.79
N THR A 22 7.63 -4.81 -10.83
CA THR A 22 7.46 -3.96 -12.02
C THR A 22 8.82 -3.45 -12.50
N LEU A 23 8.94 -3.08 -13.76
CA LEU A 23 10.18 -2.54 -14.35
C LEU A 23 10.66 -1.28 -13.58
N ILE A 24 9.73 -0.45 -13.10
CA ILE A 24 10.02 0.70 -12.24
C ILE A 24 10.52 0.26 -10.85
N GLY A 25 9.89 -0.76 -10.25
CA GLY A 25 10.33 -1.33 -8.98
C GLY A 25 11.75 -1.89 -9.06
N ILE A 26 12.06 -2.63 -10.12
CA ILE A 26 13.39 -3.18 -10.39
C ILE A 26 14.40 -2.05 -10.62
N ALA A 27 14.05 -1.01 -11.39
CA ALA A 27 14.92 0.15 -11.59
C ALA A 27 15.31 0.81 -10.26
N ARG A 28 14.32 1.04 -9.39
CA ARG A 28 14.53 1.63 -8.07
C ARG A 28 15.37 0.73 -7.15
N GLN A 29 15.10 -0.58 -7.14
CA GLN A 29 15.86 -1.54 -6.34
C GLN A 29 17.35 -1.52 -6.68
N HIS A 30 17.68 -1.35 -7.96
CA HIS A 30 19.06 -1.34 -8.44
C HIS A 30 19.66 0.06 -8.56
N GLY A 31 18.97 1.10 -8.09
CA GLY A 31 19.47 2.47 -8.12
C GLY A 31 19.68 3.03 -9.53
N VAL A 32 18.98 2.48 -10.54
CA VAL A 32 19.06 2.92 -11.94
C VAL A 32 17.80 3.64 -12.36
N THR A 33 17.90 4.50 -13.39
CA THR A 33 16.71 5.14 -13.95
C THR A 33 15.91 4.14 -14.79
N LEU A 34 14.58 4.33 -14.87
CA LEU A 34 13.72 3.52 -15.74
C LEU A 34 14.22 3.57 -17.20
N LYS A 35 14.69 4.73 -17.65
CA LYS A 35 15.21 4.92 -19.00
C LYS A 35 16.49 4.13 -19.24
N ALA A 36 17.45 4.18 -18.31
CA ALA A 36 18.66 3.36 -18.40
C ALA A 36 18.33 1.85 -18.41
N LEU A 37 17.34 1.43 -17.59
CA LEU A 37 16.88 0.05 -17.58
C LEU A 37 16.16 -0.34 -18.88
N GLN A 38 15.43 0.56 -19.53
CA GLN A 38 14.81 0.33 -20.84
C GLN A 38 15.85 0.25 -21.97
N ASP A 39 16.83 1.15 -21.97
CA ASP A 39 17.91 1.20 -22.96
C ASP A 39 18.78 -0.07 -22.87
N ALA A 40 18.92 -0.65 -21.68
CA ALA A 40 19.58 -1.95 -21.46
C ALA A 40 18.72 -3.18 -21.84
N ASN A 41 17.42 -2.99 -22.08
CA ASN A 41 16.45 -4.06 -22.38
C ASN A 41 15.60 -3.76 -23.63
N THR A 42 16.25 -3.41 -24.74
CA THR A 42 15.58 -3.07 -26.02
C THR A 42 14.69 -4.20 -26.57
N GLN A 43 14.83 -5.43 -26.09
CA GLN A 43 13.95 -6.56 -26.40
C GLN A 43 12.54 -6.46 -25.79
N ILE A 44 12.34 -5.61 -24.77
CA ILE A 44 11.06 -5.43 -24.07
C ILE A 44 10.29 -4.29 -24.74
N LYS A 45 9.43 -4.65 -25.71
CA LYS A 45 8.64 -3.66 -26.46
C LYS A 45 7.51 -3.01 -25.66
N ASP A 46 7.02 -3.69 -24.63
CA ASP A 46 5.94 -3.19 -23.76
C ASP A 46 6.37 -3.29 -22.29
N ILE A 47 6.63 -2.11 -21.71
CA ILE A 47 7.22 -1.91 -20.38
C ILE A 47 6.29 -2.44 -19.26
N ASN A 48 4.99 -2.55 -19.53
CA ASN A 48 3.99 -3.03 -18.58
C ASN A 48 3.76 -4.55 -18.64
N LYS A 49 4.46 -5.28 -19.52
CA LYS A 49 4.23 -6.71 -19.79
C LYS A 49 5.41 -7.62 -19.45
N ILE A 50 6.24 -7.23 -18.48
CA ILE A 50 7.27 -8.16 -17.99
C ILE A 50 6.62 -9.38 -17.34
N LYS A 51 7.15 -10.57 -17.63
CA LYS A 51 6.62 -11.83 -17.13
C LYS A 51 7.42 -12.29 -15.92
N ILE A 52 6.74 -12.96 -15.00
CA ILE A 52 7.40 -13.66 -13.88
C ILE A 52 8.41 -14.66 -14.45
N GLY A 53 9.62 -14.63 -13.90
CA GLY A 53 10.75 -15.44 -14.33
C GLY A 53 11.53 -14.88 -15.52
N GLN A 54 11.09 -13.77 -16.13
CA GLN A 54 11.82 -13.10 -17.19
C GLN A 54 13.12 -12.50 -16.66
N LEU A 55 14.21 -12.65 -17.39
CA LEU A 55 15.49 -12.03 -17.05
C LEU A 55 15.56 -10.62 -17.65
N ILE A 56 15.92 -9.65 -16.80
CA ILE A 56 16.08 -8.23 -17.13
C ILE A 56 17.56 -7.88 -16.93
N ASN A 57 18.16 -7.21 -17.91
CA ASN A 57 19.51 -6.70 -17.83
C ASN A 57 19.50 -5.40 -17.02
N VAL A 58 20.23 -5.34 -15.93
CA VAL A 58 20.36 -4.13 -15.11
C VAL A 58 21.72 -3.50 -15.42
N PRO A 59 21.77 -2.27 -15.97
CA PRO A 59 23.03 -1.60 -16.24
C PRO A 59 23.66 -1.14 -14.93
N SER A 60 24.95 -1.41 -14.72
CA SER A 60 25.70 -0.77 -13.64
C SER A 60 26.08 0.64 -14.08
N SER A 61 25.34 1.66 -13.63
CA SER A 61 25.76 3.05 -13.76
C SER A 61 25.51 3.77 -12.44
N LEU A 62 26.59 3.91 -11.67
CA LEU A 62 26.68 4.84 -10.55
C LEU A 62 26.61 6.27 -11.11
N VAL A 63 25.39 6.79 -11.31
CA VAL A 63 25.21 8.24 -11.47
C VAL A 63 24.87 8.81 -10.10
N MET A 64 25.93 9.07 -9.34
CA MET A 64 25.88 9.91 -8.14
C MET A 64 25.37 11.30 -8.53
N VAL A 65 24.35 11.82 -7.85
CA VAL A 65 24.00 13.24 -7.92
C VAL A 65 24.95 13.99 -6.98
N THR A 66 25.89 14.75 -7.55
CA THR A 66 26.73 15.72 -6.84
C THR A 66 26.30 17.15 -7.17
N ALA A 67 26.23 18.00 -6.14
CA ALA A 67 26.43 19.44 -6.25
C ALA A 67 27.36 19.87 -5.09
N ALA A 68 28.50 20.46 -5.45
CA ALA A 68 29.62 20.93 -4.62
C ALA A 68 29.25 22.22 -3.83
N THR A 69 29.95 22.67 -2.77
CA THR A 69 31.41 22.94 -2.65
C THR A 69 31.84 23.13 -1.18
N ALA A 70 33.08 22.71 -0.85
CA ALA A 70 33.82 22.83 0.43
C ALA A 70 34.66 24.15 0.49
N PRO A 71 35.62 24.45 1.44
CA PRO A 71 36.64 23.59 2.11
C PRO A 71 36.78 23.77 3.65
N THR A 72 37.04 22.70 4.43
CA THR A 72 38.34 22.16 4.93
C THR A 72 38.96 22.89 6.14
N GLU A 73 39.02 22.24 7.31
CA GLU A 73 40.29 22.01 8.04
C GLU A 73 40.18 20.95 9.15
N VAL A 74 41.32 20.32 9.40
CA VAL A 74 41.57 19.10 10.19
C VAL A 74 41.98 19.45 11.61
N GLY A 75 41.44 18.76 12.63
CA GLY A 75 41.90 18.89 14.01
C GLY A 75 41.26 17.88 14.97
N THR A 76 42.06 16.93 15.44
CA THR A 76 41.81 15.85 16.41
C THR A 76 41.27 16.28 17.77
N THR A 77 40.27 15.56 18.33
CA THR A 77 40.10 15.13 19.77
C THR A 77 38.75 14.38 19.96
N PRO A 78 38.50 13.67 21.08
CA PRO A 78 38.03 12.29 21.07
C PRO A 78 36.51 12.10 21.00
N GLN A 79 36.14 10.97 20.39
CA GLN A 79 34.80 10.41 20.28
C GLN A 79 34.08 10.33 21.64
N PRO A 80 32.92 11.01 21.84
CA PRO A 80 31.99 10.65 22.90
C PRO A 80 31.36 9.29 22.54
N ALA A 81 31.15 8.46 23.56
CA ALA A 81 30.49 7.16 23.45
C ALA A 81 29.22 7.23 22.58
N PRO A 82 28.91 6.18 21.79
CA PRO A 82 27.69 6.19 20.99
C PRO A 82 26.50 6.33 21.95
N ALA A 83 25.75 7.42 21.76
CA ALA A 83 24.39 7.53 22.29
C ALA A 83 23.64 6.24 21.91
N PRO A 84 22.81 5.68 22.81
CA PRO A 84 22.14 4.43 22.52
C PRO A 84 21.30 4.61 21.26
N VAL A 85 21.47 3.69 20.32
CA VAL A 85 20.52 3.47 19.23
C VAL A 85 19.14 3.37 19.83
N VAL A 86 18.36 4.45 19.72
CA VAL A 86 16.93 4.40 19.98
C VAL A 86 16.30 3.63 18.83
N SER A 87 16.23 2.31 19.01
CA SER A 87 15.18 1.48 18.44
C SER A 87 13.85 2.07 18.88
N SER A 88 13.34 3.04 18.14
CA SER A 88 11.98 3.53 18.31
C SER A 88 11.06 2.57 17.58
N THR A 89 10.81 1.42 18.22
CA THR A 89 9.46 0.87 18.19
C THR A 89 8.53 2.02 18.64
N PRO A 90 7.51 2.42 17.89
CA PRO A 90 6.50 3.31 18.45
C PRO A 90 5.76 2.50 19.52
N ALA A 91 6.19 2.69 20.76
CA ALA A 91 5.43 2.30 21.92
C ALA A 91 4.10 3.05 21.88
N LEU A 92 3.00 2.29 21.97
CA LEU A 92 1.67 2.75 22.32
C LEU A 92 1.13 3.90 21.46
N VAL A 93 0.67 3.58 20.24
CA VAL A 93 -0.13 4.53 19.47
C VAL A 93 -1.48 4.71 20.18
N THR A 94 -1.60 5.84 20.84
CA THR A 94 -2.72 6.25 21.70
C THR A 94 -4.06 6.17 20.99
N THR A 95 -5.11 5.82 21.74
CA THR A 95 -6.52 5.84 21.33
C THR A 95 -7.04 7.22 20.89
N ASP A 96 -6.24 8.27 21.06
CA ASP A 96 -6.62 9.68 20.91
C ASP A 96 -5.89 10.39 19.75
N SER A 97 -5.42 9.65 18.74
CA SER A 97 -4.79 10.25 17.55
C SER A 97 -5.78 11.14 16.79
N GLU A 98 -5.53 12.46 16.72
CA GLU A 98 -6.34 13.41 15.95
C GLU A 98 -6.38 13.05 14.46
N ALA A 99 -5.27 12.54 13.92
CA ALA A 99 -5.19 12.09 12.54
C ALA A 99 -6.15 10.92 12.28
N PHE A 100 -6.20 9.94 13.18
CA PHE A 100 -7.15 8.84 13.05
C PHE A 100 -8.59 9.29 13.32
N ALA A 101 -8.83 10.21 14.25
CA ALA A 101 -10.16 10.78 14.47
C ALA A 101 -10.69 11.50 13.20
N ALA A 102 -9.80 12.19 12.46
CA ALA A 102 -10.13 12.78 11.17
C ALA A 102 -10.40 11.72 10.08
N MET A 103 -9.56 10.67 10.02
CA MET A 103 -9.73 9.55 9.08
C MET A 103 -11.01 8.75 9.35
N ASP A 104 -11.38 8.52 10.60
CA ASP A 104 -12.55 7.78 11.04
C ASP A 104 -13.70 8.70 11.49
N LYS A 105 -13.86 9.87 10.87
CA LYS A 105 -14.93 10.82 11.21
C LYS A 105 -16.34 10.23 11.11
N ARG A 106 -16.51 9.09 10.41
CA ARG A 106 -17.77 8.35 10.29
C ARG A 106 -17.95 7.23 11.33
N GLY A 107 -16.99 7.03 12.22
CA GLY A 107 -17.03 6.05 13.32
C GLY A 107 -17.05 4.58 12.86
N LYS A 108 -16.50 4.29 11.67
CA LYS A 108 -16.43 2.94 11.09
C LYS A 108 -15.32 2.09 11.73
N GLY A 109 -14.28 2.72 12.27
CA GLY A 109 -13.15 2.10 12.94
C GLY A 109 -13.46 1.51 14.32
N LYS A 110 -14.65 1.77 14.89
CA LYS A 110 -15.05 1.27 16.22
C LYS A 110 -15.32 -0.23 16.28
N LYS A 111 -15.64 -0.87 15.14
CA LYS A 111 -16.00 -2.29 15.06
C LYS A 111 -15.01 -3.10 14.22
N LEU A 112 -13.74 -2.68 14.23
CA LEU A 112 -12.64 -3.37 13.58
C LEU A 112 -11.84 -4.16 14.62
N SER A 113 -11.09 -5.18 14.17
CA SER A 113 -10.11 -5.86 15.01
C SER A 113 -9.18 -4.82 15.68
N PRO A 114 -8.85 -4.97 16.99
CA PRO A 114 -7.97 -4.04 17.69
C PRO A 114 -6.63 -3.83 17.00
N LEU A 115 -5.96 -4.91 16.58
CA LEU A 115 -4.69 -4.82 15.87
C LEU A 115 -4.84 -4.12 14.51
N PHE A 116 -5.92 -4.37 13.78
CA PHE A 116 -6.15 -3.67 12.52
C PHE A 116 -6.38 -2.17 12.74
N ARG A 117 -7.16 -1.81 13.75
CA ARG A 117 -7.37 -0.41 14.15
C ARG A 117 -6.04 0.25 14.51
N GLU A 118 -5.19 -0.40 15.29
CA GLU A 118 -3.86 0.11 15.64
C GLU A 118 -3.03 0.46 14.39
N ARG A 119 -2.98 -0.44 13.40
CA ARG A 119 -2.29 -0.19 12.12
C ARG A 119 -2.91 0.96 11.33
N LEU A 120 -4.23 1.13 11.39
CA LEU A 120 -4.90 2.27 10.77
C LEU A 120 -4.59 3.60 11.47
N VAL A 121 -4.34 3.59 12.79
CA VAL A 121 -3.87 4.80 13.49
C VAL A 121 -2.46 5.17 13.02
N MET A 122 -1.54 4.21 12.96
CA MET A 122 -0.19 4.42 12.42
C MET A 122 -0.23 4.96 10.98
N LEU A 123 -1.09 4.40 10.14
CA LEU A 123 -1.32 4.85 8.77
C LEU A 123 -1.81 6.31 8.74
N ALA A 124 -2.79 6.65 9.57
CA ALA A 124 -3.34 8.00 9.64
C ALA A 124 -2.27 9.04 10.00
N GLU A 125 -1.45 8.74 10.99
CA GLU A 125 -0.36 9.61 11.41
C GLU A 125 0.72 9.75 10.34
N ALA A 126 1.07 8.67 9.66
CA ALA A 126 2.03 8.70 8.56
C ALA A 126 1.55 9.54 7.38
N LEU A 127 0.27 9.44 7.03
CA LEU A 127 -0.33 10.29 6.00
C LEU A 127 -0.41 11.75 6.45
N ALA A 128 -0.83 12.01 7.70
CA ALA A 128 -0.92 13.36 8.24
C ALA A 128 0.43 14.09 8.25
N ARG A 129 1.53 13.40 8.61
CA ARG A 129 2.90 13.94 8.53
C ARG A 129 3.31 14.37 7.12
N ARG A 130 2.68 13.81 6.09
CA ARG A 130 2.90 14.15 4.67
C ARG A 130 1.94 15.21 4.16
N GLY A 131 1.08 15.76 5.01
CA GLY A 131 -0.01 16.66 4.62
C GLY A 131 -1.10 15.96 3.81
N MET A 132 -1.18 14.63 3.87
CA MET A 132 -2.14 13.81 3.14
C MET A 132 -3.26 13.35 4.06
N GLN A 133 -4.48 13.28 3.53
CA GLN A 133 -5.66 12.89 4.29
C GLN A 133 -6.49 11.88 3.51
N THR A 134 -7.00 10.88 4.22
CA THR A 134 -8.02 9.95 3.71
C THR A 134 -9.20 9.91 4.68
N LEU A 135 -10.34 9.40 4.21
CA LEU A 135 -11.52 9.16 5.03
C LEU A 135 -11.97 7.72 4.84
N ILE A 136 -12.18 6.99 5.94
CA ILE A 136 -12.81 5.66 5.92
C ILE A 136 -14.29 5.84 5.58
N THR A 137 -14.71 5.26 4.47
CA THR A 137 -16.11 5.29 4.01
C THR A 137 -16.86 4.03 4.40
N ASP A 138 -16.18 2.88 4.38
CA ASP A 138 -16.71 1.57 4.73
C ASP A 138 -15.76 0.82 5.65
N GLY A 139 -16.32 0.02 6.56
CA GLY A 139 -15.59 -0.81 7.53
C GLY A 139 -16.28 -2.15 7.69
N LEU A 140 -16.60 -2.55 8.94
CA LEU A 140 -17.41 -3.75 9.20
C LEU A 140 -18.76 -3.67 8.47
N ARG A 141 -19.11 -4.74 7.77
CA ARG A 141 -20.37 -4.92 7.03
C ARG A 141 -21.01 -6.24 7.41
N THR A 142 -22.27 -6.25 7.81
CA THR A 142 -23.02 -7.48 8.08
C THR A 142 -23.17 -8.35 6.83
N PHE A 143 -23.51 -9.63 7.01
CA PHE A 143 -23.75 -10.55 5.90
C PHE A 143 -24.92 -10.09 5.01
N ALA A 144 -26.00 -9.60 5.63
CA ALA A 144 -27.16 -9.07 4.92
C ALA A 144 -26.82 -7.84 4.07
N GLU A 145 -26.04 -6.90 4.62
CA GLU A 145 -25.56 -5.73 3.86
C GLU A 145 -24.67 -6.15 2.69
N GLN A 146 -23.80 -7.15 2.87
CA GLN A 146 -22.95 -7.66 1.78
C GLN A 146 -23.76 -8.31 0.65
N ASP A 147 -24.77 -9.13 0.98
CA ASP A 147 -25.65 -9.71 -0.03
C ASP A 147 -26.49 -8.64 -0.76
N ALA A 148 -26.92 -7.59 -0.05
CA ALA A 148 -27.62 -6.46 -0.66
C ALA A 148 -26.74 -5.72 -1.68
N ILE A 149 -25.43 -5.59 -1.43
CA ILE A 149 -24.48 -4.99 -2.37
C ILE A 149 -24.16 -5.96 -3.51
N PHE A 150 -24.03 -7.27 -3.24
CA PHE A 150 -23.85 -8.29 -4.27
C PHE A 150 -25.03 -8.35 -5.25
N ALA A 151 -26.26 -8.06 -4.80
CA ALA A 151 -27.44 -8.03 -5.66
C ALA A 151 -27.42 -6.93 -6.73
N LYS A 152 -26.67 -5.82 -6.53
CA LYS A 152 -26.57 -4.71 -7.50
C LYS A 152 -25.96 -5.18 -8.82
N GLY A 153 -26.60 -4.81 -9.92
CA GLY A 153 -26.22 -5.22 -11.28
C GLY A 153 -26.51 -6.69 -11.60
N ARG A 154 -27.22 -7.40 -10.71
CA ARG A 154 -27.63 -8.80 -10.90
C ARG A 154 -29.15 -8.93 -10.77
N THR A 155 -29.65 -8.76 -9.55
CA THR A 155 -31.09 -8.83 -9.23
C THR A 155 -31.66 -7.49 -8.79
N LYS A 156 -30.81 -6.48 -8.57
CA LYS A 156 -31.19 -5.09 -8.32
C LYS A 156 -30.50 -4.15 -9.32
N PRO A 157 -31.11 -3.01 -9.68
CA PRO A 157 -30.46 -2.01 -10.54
C PRO A 157 -29.15 -1.47 -9.96
N GLY A 158 -28.28 -0.96 -10.83
CA GLY A 158 -27.00 -0.34 -10.48
C GLY A 158 -25.78 -1.13 -10.97
N PRO A 159 -24.57 -0.58 -10.83
CA PRO A 159 -23.35 -1.26 -11.25
C PRO A 159 -23.02 -2.46 -10.34
N ILE A 160 -22.34 -3.46 -10.88
CA ILE A 160 -21.70 -4.51 -10.08
C ILE A 160 -20.52 -3.87 -9.35
N VAL A 161 -20.63 -3.74 -8.04
CA VAL A 161 -19.58 -3.16 -7.17
C VAL A 161 -18.83 -4.21 -6.35
N THR A 162 -19.26 -5.48 -6.41
CA THR A 162 -18.56 -6.60 -5.76
C THR A 162 -18.82 -7.93 -6.46
N LYS A 163 -17.84 -8.84 -6.34
CA LYS A 163 -17.96 -10.25 -6.71
C LYS A 163 -18.20 -11.16 -5.48
N ALA A 164 -18.11 -10.61 -4.27
CA ALA A 164 -18.23 -11.38 -3.02
C ALA A 164 -19.66 -11.41 -2.50
N ARG A 165 -20.17 -12.61 -2.19
CA ARG A 165 -21.40 -12.85 -1.42
C ARG A 165 -21.15 -12.67 0.08
N ALA A 166 -22.21 -12.73 0.88
CA ALA A 166 -22.12 -12.81 2.33
C ALA A 166 -21.09 -13.83 2.81
N GLY A 167 -20.31 -13.43 3.81
CA GLY A 167 -19.24 -14.24 4.39
C GLY A 167 -18.00 -14.41 3.50
N LYS A 168 -18.00 -13.87 2.27
CA LYS A 168 -16.87 -13.95 1.33
C LYS A 168 -16.12 -12.63 1.17
N SER A 169 -16.34 -11.67 2.07
CA SER A 169 -15.62 -10.39 2.12
C SER A 169 -14.96 -10.20 3.48
N ASN A 170 -13.75 -9.63 3.52
CA ASN A 170 -13.07 -9.29 4.78
C ASN A 170 -13.77 -8.15 5.55
N HIS A 171 -14.60 -7.34 4.87
CA HIS A 171 -15.50 -6.40 5.55
C HIS A 171 -16.50 -7.13 6.46
N ASN A 172 -16.82 -8.40 6.19
CA ASN A 172 -17.73 -9.16 7.04
C ASN A 172 -17.18 -9.50 8.41
N TYR A 173 -15.88 -9.33 8.59
CA TYR A 173 -15.17 -9.73 9.79
C TYR A 173 -14.44 -8.56 10.46
N GLY A 174 -14.66 -7.32 10.04
CA GLY A 174 -13.98 -6.16 10.65
C GLY A 174 -12.46 -6.15 10.40
N LEU A 175 -12.03 -6.77 9.30
CA LEU A 175 -10.62 -6.90 8.89
C LEU A 175 -10.28 -6.09 7.63
N ALA A 176 -11.20 -5.27 7.14
CA ALA A 176 -11.00 -4.41 5.98
C ALA A 176 -11.74 -3.06 6.12
N VAL A 177 -11.20 -2.05 5.45
CA VAL A 177 -11.82 -0.73 5.25
C VAL A 177 -11.68 -0.30 3.80
N ASP A 178 -12.67 0.45 3.33
CA ASP A 178 -12.51 1.27 2.13
C ASP A 178 -12.24 2.70 2.58
N MET A 179 -11.15 3.28 2.09
CA MET A 179 -10.79 4.65 2.39
C MET A 179 -10.44 5.43 1.12
N TYR A 180 -10.82 6.70 1.10
CA TYR A 180 -10.71 7.53 -0.08
C TYR A 180 -9.96 8.83 0.20
N PRO A 181 -9.24 9.39 -0.79
CA PRO A 181 -8.56 10.66 -0.66
C PRO A 181 -9.49 11.80 -0.23
N VAL A 182 -8.99 12.62 0.70
CA VAL A 182 -9.56 13.93 1.03
C VAL A 182 -8.71 14.99 0.33
N VAL A 183 -9.31 15.68 -0.65
CA VAL A 183 -8.65 16.74 -1.43
C VAL A 183 -9.40 18.04 -1.13
N ASN A 184 -8.67 19.08 -0.71
CA ASN A 184 -9.24 20.38 -0.31
C ASN A 184 -10.39 20.24 0.71
N GLY A 185 -10.19 19.38 1.72
CA GLY A 185 -11.17 19.14 2.79
C GLY A 185 -12.40 18.33 2.40
N LYS A 186 -12.47 17.80 1.16
CA LYS A 186 -13.59 16.98 0.66
C LYS A 186 -13.13 15.58 0.28
N VAL A 187 -13.89 14.57 0.68
CA VAL A 187 -13.66 13.18 0.26
C VAL A 187 -14.14 12.97 -1.17
N PHE A 188 -13.34 12.27 -1.99
CA PHE A 188 -13.68 11.92 -3.36
C PHE A 188 -13.57 10.42 -3.58
N THR A 189 -14.65 9.79 -4.07
CA THR A 189 -14.65 8.35 -4.39
C THR A 189 -14.13 8.02 -5.79
N ALA A 190 -13.96 9.05 -6.62
CA ALA A 190 -13.36 8.98 -7.95
C ALA A 190 -12.88 10.39 -8.33
N VAL A 191 -11.97 10.46 -9.31
CA VAL A 191 -11.60 11.73 -9.94
C VAL A 191 -12.81 12.31 -10.69
N PRO A 192 -13.25 13.54 -10.37
CA PRO A 192 -14.37 14.18 -11.08
C PRO A 192 -14.06 14.37 -12.57
N LYS A 193 -15.11 14.27 -13.41
CA LYS A 193 -15.00 14.61 -14.83
C LYS A 193 -14.57 16.08 -14.97
N GLY A 194 -13.54 16.33 -15.78
CA GLY A 194 -13.01 17.68 -15.97
C GLY A 194 -12.08 18.17 -14.86
N ALA A 195 -11.72 17.32 -13.87
CA ALA A 195 -10.74 17.69 -12.85
C ALA A 195 -9.39 18.11 -13.48
N SER A 196 -8.77 19.13 -12.88
CA SER A 196 -7.46 19.67 -13.28
C SER A 196 -6.35 18.64 -13.13
N VAL A 197 -5.20 18.90 -13.76
CA VAL A 197 -4.03 18.02 -13.66
C VAL A 197 -3.52 17.93 -12.22
N GLU A 198 -3.55 19.05 -11.50
CA GLU A 198 -3.12 19.16 -10.10
C GLU A 198 -4.04 18.35 -9.19
N PHE A 199 -5.36 18.43 -9.41
CA PHE A 199 -6.32 17.61 -8.66
C PHE A 199 -6.07 16.12 -8.88
N ARG A 200 -5.88 15.70 -10.14
CA ARG A 200 -5.60 14.30 -10.49
C ARG A 200 -4.32 13.81 -9.82
N ARG A 201 -3.26 14.63 -9.85
CA ARG A 201 -1.98 14.33 -9.18
C ARG A 201 -2.18 14.18 -7.68
N ALA A 202 -2.87 15.12 -7.04
CA ALA A 202 -3.12 15.07 -5.59
C ALA A 202 -3.97 13.84 -5.20
N PHE A 203 -5.07 13.58 -5.92
CA PHE A 203 -5.93 12.42 -5.68
C PHE A 203 -5.14 11.11 -5.77
N ASN A 204 -4.40 10.91 -6.87
CA ASN A 204 -3.62 9.70 -7.09
C ASN A 204 -2.49 9.58 -6.06
N ALA A 205 -1.77 10.66 -5.78
CA ALA A 205 -0.66 10.65 -4.83
C ALA A 205 -1.13 10.27 -3.41
N ILE A 206 -2.30 10.75 -2.97
CA ILE A 206 -2.86 10.38 -1.66
C ILE A 206 -3.28 8.90 -1.66
N GLN A 207 -3.92 8.42 -2.73
CA GLN A 207 -4.35 7.02 -2.81
C GLN A 207 -3.16 6.05 -2.83
N ASP A 208 -2.14 6.34 -3.64
CA ASP A 208 -0.91 5.54 -3.70
C ASP A 208 -0.17 5.59 -2.36
N ALA A 209 -0.06 6.77 -1.74
CA ALA A 209 0.55 6.93 -0.42
C ALA A 209 -0.14 6.11 0.66
N ALA A 210 -1.48 6.07 0.66
CA ALA A 210 -2.25 5.29 1.62
C ALA A 210 -2.02 3.78 1.43
N GLY A 211 -2.01 3.32 0.19
CA GLY A 211 -1.72 1.94 -0.16
C GLY A 211 -0.31 1.48 0.21
N GLU A 212 0.70 2.24 -0.23
CA GLU A 212 2.11 1.95 0.03
C GLU A 212 2.45 1.99 1.53
N GLU A 213 1.91 2.96 2.26
CA GLU A 213 2.13 3.07 3.70
C GLU A 213 1.40 1.96 4.46
N ALA A 214 0.21 1.55 4.01
CA ALA A 214 -0.47 0.39 4.57
C ALA A 214 0.37 -0.89 4.39
N GLU A 215 0.95 -1.11 3.21
CA GLU A 215 1.87 -2.23 2.96
C GLU A 215 3.11 -2.17 3.87
N ARG A 216 3.70 -0.98 4.06
CA ARG A 216 4.81 -0.77 5.01
C ARG A 216 4.43 -1.13 6.44
N LEU A 217 3.16 -0.93 6.80
CA LEU A 217 2.60 -1.28 8.11
C LEU A 217 2.10 -2.73 8.18
N GLY A 218 2.47 -3.58 7.22
CA GLY A 218 2.13 -5.00 7.20
C GLY A 218 0.67 -5.29 6.82
N LEU A 219 -0.07 -4.29 6.35
CA LEU A 219 -1.42 -4.45 5.82
C LEU A 219 -1.36 -4.84 4.34
N PHE A 220 -2.47 -5.33 3.82
CA PHE A 220 -2.62 -5.66 2.42
C PHE A 220 -3.44 -4.59 1.70
N TRP A 221 -2.90 -4.08 0.58
CA TRP A 221 -3.58 -3.12 -0.28
C TRP A 221 -4.33 -3.82 -1.42
N GLY A 222 -5.61 -3.51 -1.61
CA GLY A 222 -6.49 -4.07 -2.64
C GLY A 222 -6.05 -3.78 -4.07
N ALA A 223 -5.12 -2.84 -4.29
CA ALA A 223 -4.44 -2.70 -5.58
C ALA A 223 -3.61 -3.93 -5.97
N ARG A 224 -3.30 -4.83 -5.01
CA ARG A 224 -2.57 -6.08 -5.22
C ARG A 224 -3.47 -7.29 -5.48
N PHE A 225 -4.79 -7.12 -5.54
CA PHE A 225 -5.67 -8.22 -5.90
C PHE A 225 -5.40 -8.70 -7.34
N SER A 226 -5.39 -10.02 -7.54
CA SER A 226 -5.25 -10.64 -8.87
C SER A 226 -6.53 -10.56 -9.73
N GLY A 227 -7.65 -10.13 -9.13
CA GLY A 227 -8.97 -10.02 -9.75
C GLY A 227 -9.35 -8.57 -10.07
N ILE A 228 -10.47 -8.11 -9.48
CA ILE A 228 -10.82 -6.68 -9.56
C ILE A 228 -9.83 -5.92 -8.67
N VAL A 229 -9.07 -5.02 -9.29
CA VAL A 229 -8.22 -4.07 -8.57
C VAL A 229 -9.10 -3.12 -7.79
N ASP A 230 -8.87 -3.02 -6.48
CA ASP A 230 -9.69 -2.24 -5.56
C ASP A 230 -8.78 -1.30 -4.76
N THR A 231 -8.44 -0.15 -5.34
CA THR A 231 -7.46 0.80 -4.77
C THR A 231 -7.88 1.47 -3.46
N PRO A 232 -9.17 1.67 -3.13
CA PRO A 232 -9.60 2.15 -1.81
C PRO A 232 -9.50 1.10 -0.70
N HIS A 233 -9.44 -0.19 -1.05
CA HIS A 233 -9.54 -1.29 -0.10
C HIS A 233 -8.20 -1.55 0.62
N ILE A 234 -8.22 -1.52 1.94
CA ILE A 234 -7.11 -1.94 2.81
C ILE A 234 -7.61 -3.03 3.75
N GLN A 235 -6.84 -4.10 3.93
CA GLN A 235 -7.18 -5.20 4.85
C GLN A 235 -5.99 -5.67 5.68
N LEU A 236 -6.26 -6.31 6.83
CA LEU A 236 -5.21 -6.72 7.77
C LEU A 236 -4.19 -7.71 7.18
N LEU A 237 -4.67 -8.71 6.44
CA LEU A 237 -3.83 -9.81 5.91
C LEU A 237 -4.10 -10.01 4.43
N ALA A 238 -3.13 -10.54 3.67
CA ALA A 238 -3.40 -11.00 2.31
C ALA A 238 -4.42 -12.16 2.31
N GLN A 239 -5.17 -12.32 1.22
CA GLN A 239 -6.12 -13.45 1.11
C GLN A 239 -5.42 -14.82 1.13
N SER A 240 -4.13 -14.87 0.77
CA SER A 240 -3.29 -16.07 0.88
C SER A 240 -2.93 -16.42 2.32
N ASP A 241 -2.87 -15.43 3.21
CA ASP A 241 -2.52 -15.63 4.62
C ASP A 241 -3.78 -15.97 5.43
N MET A 242 -4.92 -15.34 5.12
CA MET A 242 -6.23 -15.67 5.69
C MET A 242 -7.35 -15.25 4.75
N SER A 243 -8.01 -16.22 4.12
CA SER A 243 -9.08 -15.94 3.15
C SER A 243 -10.43 -15.66 3.84
N PRO A 244 -11.35 -14.90 3.20
CA PRO A 244 -12.70 -14.72 3.73
C PRO A 244 -13.48 -16.04 3.96
N SER A 245 -13.22 -17.06 3.13
CA SER A 245 -13.80 -18.40 3.32
C SER A 245 -13.30 -19.07 4.61
N GLU A 246 -12.04 -18.84 4.96
CA GLU A 246 -11.48 -19.32 6.21
C GLU A 246 -12.03 -18.54 7.41
N CYS A 247 -12.15 -17.21 7.30
CA CYS A 247 -12.83 -16.39 8.29
C CYS A 247 -14.26 -16.89 8.55
N LEU A 248 -15.03 -17.22 7.51
CA LEU A 248 -16.38 -17.78 7.63
C LEU A 248 -16.40 -19.09 8.41
N ARG A 249 -15.43 -19.98 8.13
CA ARG A 249 -15.30 -21.27 8.82
C ARG A 249 -15.03 -21.07 10.31
N ILE A 250 -14.12 -20.16 10.67
CA ILE A 250 -13.79 -19.83 12.07
C ILE A 250 -14.99 -19.19 12.75
N PHE A 251 -15.61 -18.20 12.11
CA PHE A 251 -16.81 -17.52 12.61
C PHE A 251 -17.92 -18.53 12.94
N ASN A 252 -18.27 -19.40 12.00
CA ASN A 252 -19.33 -20.41 12.18
C ASN A 252 -18.97 -21.45 13.25
N LYS A 253 -17.71 -21.93 13.29
CA LYS A 253 -17.25 -22.90 14.30
C LYS A 253 -17.34 -22.34 15.73
N ASN A 254 -17.26 -21.02 15.88
CA ASN A 254 -17.27 -20.33 17.18
C ASN A 254 -18.58 -19.54 17.40
N GLY A 255 -19.72 -20.04 16.91
CA GLY A 255 -21.03 -19.47 17.22
C GLY A 255 -21.25 -18.04 16.70
N GLY A 256 -20.53 -17.62 15.66
CA GLY A 256 -20.60 -16.27 15.12
C GLY A 256 -19.72 -15.25 15.84
N SER A 257 -18.64 -15.70 16.48
CA SER A 257 -17.69 -14.82 17.17
C SER A 257 -16.73 -14.13 16.18
N LEU A 258 -16.75 -12.78 16.18
CA LEU A 258 -15.73 -11.98 15.51
C LEU A 258 -14.38 -12.05 16.25
N ASP A 259 -14.40 -12.10 17.58
CA ASP A 259 -13.18 -12.19 18.40
C ASP A 259 -12.37 -13.44 18.06
N ALA A 260 -13.03 -14.58 17.79
CA ALA A 260 -12.36 -15.80 17.36
C ALA A 260 -11.66 -15.64 16.00
N VAL A 261 -12.26 -14.87 15.07
CA VAL A 261 -11.64 -14.55 13.78
C VAL A 261 -10.46 -13.58 13.98
N TRP A 262 -10.61 -12.58 14.84
CA TRP A 262 -9.56 -11.59 15.13
C TRP A 262 -8.34 -12.22 15.80
N ALA A 263 -8.55 -13.06 16.82
CA ALA A 263 -7.48 -13.77 17.51
C ALA A 263 -6.70 -14.69 16.56
N GLU A 264 -7.35 -15.28 15.55
CA GLU A 264 -6.66 -16.09 14.56
C GLU A 264 -5.90 -15.23 13.53
N ALA A 265 -6.46 -14.09 13.13
CA ALA A 265 -5.77 -13.15 12.24
C ALA A 265 -4.49 -12.58 12.89
N GLU A 266 -4.57 -12.21 14.17
CA GLU A 266 -3.45 -11.62 14.91
C GLU A 266 -2.21 -12.52 14.95
N LYS A 267 -2.38 -13.84 15.10
CA LYS A 267 -1.27 -14.81 15.07
C LYS A 267 -0.51 -14.84 13.73
N ARG A 268 -1.12 -14.34 12.66
CA ARG A 268 -0.59 -14.40 11.29
C ARG A 268 0.00 -13.07 10.84
N VAL A 269 -0.21 -11.98 11.59
CA VAL A 269 0.34 -10.67 11.27
C VAL A 269 1.85 -10.69 11.47
N LYS A 270 2.59 -10.24 10.45
CA LYS A 270 4.04 -10.13 10.54
C LYS A 270 4.44 -8.98 11.48
N PRO A 271 5.49 -9.14 12.29
CA PRO A 271 6.06 -8.04 13.05
C PRO A 271 6.44 -6.88 12.12
N LEU A 272 6.32 -5.65 12.62
CA LEU A 272 6.88 -4.49 11.92
C LEU A 272 8.41 -4.55 11.99
N SER A 273 9.06 -4.39 10.84
CA SER A 273 10.51 -4.27 10.71
C SER A 273 10.96 -2.82 10.77
#